data_AF-A0A368JV10-F1
#
_entry.id   AF-A0A368JV10-F1
#
_cell.length_a   1.000
_cell.length_b   1.000
_cell.length_c   1.000
_cell.angle_alpha   90.00
_cell.angle_beta   90.00
_cell.angle_gamma   90.00
#
_symmetry.space_group_name_H-M   'P 1'
#
loop_
_entity.id
_entity.type
_entity.pdbx_description
1 polymer ?
#
loop_
_entity_poly.entity_id
_entity_poly.type
_entity_poly.pdbx_seq_one_letter_code
_entity_poly.pdbx_strand_id
1 'polypeptide(L)'
;MNLLGIFSQIEKADPEIGEKMDYSRRKMLKTTSVAAAATPMFFAAMVNKAFAAEGCAGDAIAIVKYALTLEYLERDFYRAGQFKAGLLPAGTRPYVVQIAKHEAQHVDLLEGVLGIKPNAMQPKYNMATLNAALADYPTFLTYAQALEDTGVRAYKGQAACLLEEDTATSRTVLAVALRIHSVEARHAAAVRYMRDLRVWPSGGQNGTEPDPKVYMDEDQGTQGGANLVDFFNMQENKMKLYSPDMSTRSVYESFDEALTAEQVLAIAGPFFAAPM
;
A
#
# COMPACT_ATOMS: atom_id res chain seq x y z
N MET A 1 5.92 -12.37 -13.21
CA MET A 1 7.24 -12.30 -12.52
C MET A 1 7.66 -13.70 -12.09
N ASN A 2 8.96 -14.00 -12.09
CA ASN A 2 9.49 -15.29 -11.58
C ASN A 2 9.71 -15.18 -10.06
N LEU A 3 8.69 -15.49 -9.27
CA LEU A 3 8.71 -15.40 -7.80
C LEU A 3 9.86 -16.23 -7.19
N LEU A 4 10.13 -17.42 -7.74
CA LEU A 4 11.24 -18.29 -7.33
C LEU A 4 12.61 -17.64 -7.60
N GLY A 5 12.72 -16.85 -8.66
CA GLY A 5 13.91 -16.06 -8.97
C GLY A 5 14.17 -14.94 -7.97
N ILE A 6 13.13 -14.32 -7.40
CA ILE A 6 13.25 -13.25 -6.40
C ILE A 6 13.77 -13.82 -5.08
N PHE A 7 13.16 -14.90 -4.59
CA PHE A 7 13.64 -15.57 -3.38
C PHE A 7 15.07 -16.09 -3.53
N SER A 8 15.41 -16.65 -4.70
CA SER A 8 16.79 -17.05 -5.02
C SER A 8 17.77 -15.88 -5.06
N GLN A 9 17.37 -14.68 -5.51
CA GLN A 9 18.23 -13.50 -5.48
C GLN A 9 18.43 -12.95 -4.07
N ILE A 10 17.42 -13.02 -3.20
CA ILE A 10 17.54 -12.65 -1.79
C ILE A 10 18.46 -13.63 -1.06
N GLU A 11 18.27 -14.94 -1.26
CA GLU A 11 19.14 -16.00 -0.69
C GLU A 11 20.59 -15.92 -1.20
N LYS A 12 20.80 -15.52 -2.46
CA LYS A 12 22.15 -15.30 -3.02
C LYS A 12 22.82 -14.04 -2.50
N ALA A 13 22.05 -13.01 -2.13
CA ALA A 13 22.58 -11.78 -1.58
C ALA A 13 23.01 -11.94 -0.11
N ASP A 14 22.37 -12.85 0.64
CA ASP A 14 22.75 -13.22 1.99
C ASP A 14 22.37 -14.70 2.29
N PRO A 15 23.35 -15.63 2.29
CA PRO A 15 23.10 -17.06 2.51
C PRO A 15 22.49 -17.39 3.87
N GLU A 16 22.73 -16.57 4.90
CA GLU A 16 22.15 -16.78 6.23
C GLU A 16 20.64 -16.46 6.27
N ILE A 17 20.14 -15.62 5.35
CA ILE A 17 18.71 -15.32 5.25
C ILE A 17 17.93 -16.57 4.83
N GLY A 18 18.47 -17.41 3.95
CA GLY A 18 17.82 -18.66 3.52
C GLY A 18 17.58 -19.64 4.68
N GLU A 19 18.60 -19.89 5.50
CA GLU A 19 18.47 -20.77 6.67
C GLU A 19 17.54 -20.18 7.76
N LYS A 20 17.60 -18.86 7.98
CA LYS A 20 16.72 -18.15 8.93
C LYS A 20 15.27 -18.08 8.44
N MET A 21 15.04 -17.95 7.13
CA MET A 21 13.71 -18.04 6.51
C MET A 21 13.12 -19.44 6.67
N ASP A 22 13.90 -20.51 6.48
CA ASP A 22 13.45 -21.88 6.72
C ASP A 22 13.17 -22.17 8.21
N TYR A 23 13.89 -21.52 9.11
CA TYR A 23 13.61 -21.55 10.55
C TYR A 23 12.31 -20.80 10.91
N SER A 24 12.10 -19.59 10.35
CA SER A 24 10.86 -18.81 10.51
C SER A 24 9.64 -19.50 9.90
N ARG A 25 9.76 -20.08 8.69
CA ARG A 25 8.73 -20.90 8.03
C ARG A 25 8.31 -22.08 8.92
N ARG A 26 9.28 -22.77 9.54
CA ARG A 26 9.01 -23.87 10.49
C ARG A 26 8.34 -23.41 11.79
N LYS A 27 8.69 -22.22 12.31
CA LYS A 27 8.03 -21.63 13.48
C LYS A 27 6.59 -21.20 13.17
N MET A 28 6.36 -20.71 11.96
CA MET A 28 5.06 -20.26 11.45
C MET A 28 4.13 -21.43 11.08
N LEU A 29 4.67 -22.57 10.64
CA LEU A 29 3.95 -23.84 10.49
C LEU A 29 3.43 -24.40 11.83
N LYS A 30 4.05 -24.05 12.96
CA LYS A 30 3.57 -24.46 14.30
C LYS A 30 2.44 -23.58 14.84
N THR A 31 2.17 -22.42 14.24
CA THR A 31 1.13 -21.46 14.68
C THR A 31 -0.08 -21.35 13.73
N THR A 32 -0.12 -22.11 12.63
CA THR A 32 -1.09 -21.95 11.53
C THR A 32 -2.27 -22.93 11.54
N SER A 33 -2.61 -23.57 12.66
CA SER A 33 -3.80 -24.42 12.76
C SER A 33 -5.12 -23.67 12.98
N VAL A 34 -5.20 -22.38 12.66
CA VAL A 34 -6.45 -21.61 12.76
C VAL A 34 -6.86 -21.16 11.37
N ALA A 35 -7.90 -21.78 10.81
CA ALA A 35 -8.66 -21.23 9.70
C ALA A 35 -9.39 -19.96 10.20
N ALA A 36 -8.65 -18.86 10.31
CA ALA A 36 -9.21 -17.57 10.68
C ALA A 36 -9.83 -16.96 9.43
N ALA A 37 -11.17 -16.88 9.38
CA ALA A 37 -11.82 -16.01 8.42
C ALA A 37 -11.34 -14.57 8.71
N ALA A 38 -10.66 -13.94 7.75
CA ALA A 38 -10.25 -12.56 7.88
C ALA A 38 -11.52 -11.66 7.83
N THR A 39 -11.98 -11.26 9.00
CA THR A 39 -13.08 -10.30 9.18
C THR A 39 -12.48 -8.91 9.48
N PRO A 40 -13.26 -7.82 9.48
CA PRO A 40 -12.77 -6.54 9.99
C PRO A 40 -12.31 -6.65 11.43
N MET A 41 -12.83 -7.59 12.22
CA MET A 41 -12.29 -7.89 13.54
C MET A 41 -10.86 -8.44 13.46
N PHE A 42 -10.52 -9.24 12.44
CA PHE A 42 -9.16 -9.72 12.24
C PHE A 42 -8.23 -8.59 11.78
N PHE A 43 -8.67 -7.76 10.82
CA PHE A 43 -7.90 -6.59 10.38
C PHE A 43 -7.71 -5.58 11.52
N ALA A 44 -8.77 -5.24 12.25
CA ALA A 44 -8.71 -4.40 13.45
C ALA A 44 -7.95 -5.05 14.61
N ALA A 45 -7.97 -6.38 14.76
CA ALA A 45 -7.16 -7.07 15.77
C ALA A 45 -5.68 -7.12 15.40
N MET A 46 -5.32 -7.18 14.11
CA MET A 46 -3.93 -7.03 13.68
C MET A 46 -3.41 -5.64 14.01
N VAL A 47 -4.22 -4.61 13.76
CA VAL A 47 -3.92 -3.25 14.18
C VAL A 47 -3.84 -3.16 15.71
N ASN A 48 -4.84 -3.64 16.47
CA ASN A 48 -4.92 -3.46 17.93
C ASN A 48 -3.90 -4.24 18.79
N LYS A 49 -3.30 -5.33 18.30
CA LYS A 49 -2.59 -6.28 19.19
C LYS A 49 -1.07 -6.08 19.27
N ALA A 50 -0.50 -5.11 18.56
CA ALA A 50 0.96 -5.05 18.34
C ALA A 50 1.63 -3.69 18.62
N PHE A 51 0.96 -2.79 19.35
CA PHE A 51 1.48 -1.45 19.61
C PHE A 51 2.53 -1.39 20.73
N ALA A 52 3.80 -1.43 20.34
CA ALA A 52 4.91 -0.91 21.15
C ALA A 52 5.60 0.32 20.51
N ALA A 53 5.29 0.65 19.25
CA ALA A 53 5.75 1.85 18.55
C ALA A 53 4.54 2.55 17.89
N GLU A 54 4.46 3.87 18.02
CA GLU A 54 3.34 4.68 17.53
C GLU A 54 3.20 4.53 16.00
N GLY A 55 2.10 3.95 15.53
CA GLY A 55 1.71 3.86 14.11
C GLY A 55 2.07 2.57 13.35
N CYS A 56 2.75 1.61 13.99
CA CYS A 56 3.10 0.32 13.38
C CYS A 56 1.96 -0.71 13.47
N ALA A 57 1.78 -1.50 12.42
CA ALA A 57 0.84 -2.64 12.39
C ALA A 57 1.32 -3.86 13.19
N GLY A 58 2.56 -3.83 13.69
CA GLY A 58 3.15 -4.83 14.57
C GLY A 58 4.54 -5.28 14.16
N ASP A 59 4.87 -6.54 14.46
CA ASP A 59 6.08 -7.18 13.94
C ASP A 59 6.00 -7.40 12.42
N ALA A 60 7.11 -7.79 11.81
CA ALA A 60 7.22 -7.99 10.37
C ALA A 60 6.16 -8.94 9.82
N ILE A 61 5.75 -9.96 10.58
CA ILE A 61 4.70 -10.90 10.15
C ILE A 61 3.32 -10.26 10.22
N ALA A 62 3.05 -9.46 11.26
CA ALA A 62 1.82 -8.67 11.35
C ALA A 62 1.74 -7.66 10.20
N ILE A 63 2.86 -6.99 9.87
CA ILE A 63 2.95 -6.04 8.75
C ILE A 63 2.67 -6.74 7.40
N VAL A 64 3.21 -7.94 7.16
CA VAL A 64 2.91 -8.69 5.92
C VAL A 64 1.43 -9.06 5.84
N LYS A 65 0.81 -9.49 6.95
CA LYS A 65 -0.62 -9.83 6.96
C LYS A 65 -1.53 -8.60 6.80
N TYR A 66 -1.11 -7.48 7.38
CA TYR A 66 -1.74 -6.18 7.20
C TYR A 66 -1.71 -5.78 5.72
N ALA A 67 -0.53 -5.79 5.09
CA ALA A 67 -0.37 -5.50 3.67
C ALA A 67 -1.21 -6.46 2.81
N LEU A 68 -1.14 -7.77 3.05
CA LEU A 68 -1.91 -8.78 2.33
C LEU A 68 -3.43 -8.51 2.37
N THR A 69 -3.93 -7.96 3.48
CA THR A 69 -5.36 -7.63 3.60
C THR A 69 -5.77 -6.50 2.65
N LEU A 70 -4.91 -5.48 2.49
CA LEU A 70 -5.11 -4.38 1.55
C LEU A 70 -4.99 -4.86 0.09
N GLU A 71 -3.98 -5.67 -0.19
CA GLU A 71 -3.72 -6.24 -1.51
C GLU A 71 -4.86 -7.16 -1.99
N TYR A 72 -5.49 -7.91 -1.08
CA TYR A 72 -6.71 -8.63 -1.43
C TYR A 72 -7.84 -7.68 -1.85
N LEU A 73 -8.03 -6.57 -1.12
CA LEU A 73 -9.04 -5.57 -1.46
C LEU A 73 -8.79 -4.99 -2.85
N GLU A 74 -7.58 -4.55 -3.16
CA GLU A 74 -7.23 -3.97 -4.46
C GLU A 74 -7.36 -5.00 -5.58
N ARG A 75 -6.80 -6.20 -5.40
CA ARG A 75 -6.95 -7.31 -6.35
C ARG A 75 -8.40 -7.57 -6.69
N ASP A 76 -9.27 -7.68 -5.68
CA ASP A 76 -10.67 -8.04 -5.89
C ASP A 76 -11.49 -6.86 -6.45
N PHE A 77 -11.17 -5.62 -6.06
CA PHE A 77 -11.72 -4.40 -6.64
C PHE A 77 -11.41 -4.30 -8.15
N TYR A 78 -10.13 -4.40 -8.52
CA TYR A 78 -9.71 -4.34 -9.93
C TYR A 78 -10.20 -5.53 -10.74
N ARG A 79 -10.23 -6.73 -10.13
CA ARG A 79 -10.82 -7.91 -10.77
C ARG A 79 -12.31 -7.70 -11.06
N ALA A 80 -13.07 -7.16 -10.11
CA ALA A 80 -14.47 -6.87 -10.34
C ALA A 80 -14.67 -5.80 -11.41
N GLY A 81 -13.86 -4.72 -11.38
CA GLY A 81 -13.89 -3.64 -12.37
C GLY A 81 -13.60 -4.11 -13.80
N GLN A 82 -12.54 -4.91 -14.00
CA GLN A 82 -12.16 -5.36 -15.35
C GLN A 82 -13.20 -6.27 -16.02
N PHE A 83 -13.99 -7.00 -15.24
CA PHE A 83 -15.03 -7.91 -15.72
C PHE A 83 -16.43 -7.30 -15.73
N LYS A 84 -16.63 -6.10 -15.16
CA LYS A 84 -17.92 -5.41 -15.23
C LYS A 84 -18.17 -4.88 -16.65
N ALA A 85 -19.18 -5.44 -17.30
CA ALA A 85 -19.55 -5.06 -18.67
C ALA A 85 -19.89 -3.56 -18.75
N GLY A 86 -19.32 -2.87 -19.74
CA GLY A 86 -19.55 -1.45 -19.97
C GLY A 86 -18.88 -0.49 -18.99
N LEU A 87 -18.18 -0.98 -17.96
CA LEU A 87 -17.52 -0.11 -16.98
C LEU A 87 -16.28 0.59 -17.56
N LEU A 88 -15.42 -0.14 -18.28
CA LEU A 88 -14.13 0.38 -18.72
C LEU A 88 -14.15 0.79 -20.20
N PRO A 89 -13.84 2.07 -20.52
CA PRO A 89 -13.58 2.51 -21.88
C PRO A 89 -12.44 1.73 -22.54
N ALA A 90 -12.51 1.56 -23.86
CA ALA A 90 -11.50 0.79 -24.61
C ALA A 90 -10.08 1.36 -24.45
N GLY A 91 -9.93 2.69 -24.37
CA GLY A 91 -8.63 3.35 -24.25
C GLY A 91 -7.92 3.14 -22.91
N THR A 92 -8.68 2.94 -21.82
CA THR A 92 -8.13 2.85 -20.46
C THR A 92 -8.12 1.43 -19.91
N ARG A 93 -8.93 0.53 -20.49
CA ARG A 93 -8.99 -0.89 -20.12
C ARG A 93 -7.61 -1.58 -20.00
N PRO A 94 -6.63 -1.37 -20.91
CA PRO A 94 -5.33 -2.04 -20.78
C PRO A 94 -4.58 -1.69 -19.49
N TYR A 95 -4.68 -0.43 -19.03
CA TYR A 95 -4.06 0.01 -17.77
C TYR A 95 -4.70 -0.68 -16.58
N VAL A 96 -6.03 -0.67 -16.50
CA VAL A 96 -6.79 -1.32 -15.41
C VAL A 96 -6.54 -2.82 -15.36
N VAL A 97 -6.48 -3.50 -16.51
CA VAL A 97 -6.15 -4.93 -16.59
C VAL A 97 -4.71 -5.21 -16.17
N GLN A 98 -3.78 -4.29 -16.44
CA GLN A 98 -2.40 -4.44 -16.01
C GLN A 98 -2.26 -4.30 -14.50
N ILE A 99 -2.92 -3.29 -13.91
CA ILE A 99 -2.97 -3.12 -12.45
C ILE A 99 -3.56 -4.37 -11.80
N ALA A 100 -4.72 -4.86 -12.28
CA ALA A 100 -5.35 -6.08 -11.79
C ALA A 100 -4.42 -7.32 -11.77
N LYS A 101 -3.45 -7.40 -12.70
CA LYS A 101 -2.46 -8.48 -12.73
C LYS A 101 -1.36 -8.27 -11.69
N HIS A 102 -0.94 -7.04 -11.45
CA HIS A 102 0.06 -6.72 -10.43
C HIS A 102 -0.52 -6.97 -9.03
N GLU A 103 -1.75 -6.53 -8.75
CA GLU A 103 -2.44 -6.81 -7.47
C GLU A 103 -2.52 -8.32 -7.17
N ALA A 104 -2.84 -9.12 -8.19
CA ALA A 104 -2.84 -10.58 -8.05
C ALA A 104 -1.44 -11.14 -7.73
N GLN A 105 -0.40 -10.56 -8.33
CA GLN A 105 0.99 -10.95 -8.06
C GLN A 105 1.49 -10.50 -6.69
N HIS A 106 1.03 -9.36 -6.17
CA HIS A 106 1.34 -8.89 -4.82
C HIS A 106 0.74 -9.84 -3.79
N VAL A 107 -0.53 -10.22 -3.95
CA VAL A 107 -1.18 -11.25 -3.11
C VAL A 107 -0.39 -12.56 -3.15
N ASP A 108 -0.09 -13.10 -4.34
CA ASP A 108 0.68 -14.35 -4.47
C ASP A 108 2.05 -14.26 -3.78
N LEU A 109 2.73 -13.11 -3.91
CA LEU A 109 4.02 -12.86 -3.29
C LEU A 109 3.92 -12.84 -1.76
N LEU A 110 2.96 -12.11 -1.19
CA LEU A 110 2.78 -11.98 0.26
C LEU A 110 2.28 -13.28 0.90
N GLU A 111 1.39 -14.03 0.23
CA GLU A 111 1.02 -15.38 0.64
C GLU A 111 2.22 -16.32 0.64
N GLY A 112 3.11 -16.19 -0.35
CA GLY A 112 4.37 -16.93 -0.43
C GLY A 112 5.35 -16.57 0.69
N VAL A 113 5.48 -15.29 1.04
CA VAL A 113 6.26 -14.82 2.21
C VAL A 113 5.69 -15.42 3.49
N LEU A 114 4.37 -15.45 3.63
CA LEU A 114 3.65 -16.05 4.74
C LEU A 114 3.52 -17.57 4.65
N GLY A 115 4.05 -18.25 3.63
CA GLY A 115 3.93 -19.71 3.45
C GLY A 115 2.52 -20.28 3.67
N ILE A 116 1.47 -19.52 3.36
CA ILE A 116 0.07 -19.93 3.52
C ILE A 116 -0.48 -20.46 2.18
N LYS A 117 -1.62 -21.15 2.26
CA LYS A 117 -2.33 -21.57 1.05
C LYS A 117 -2.94 -20.35 0.34
N PRO A 118 -3.10 -20.41 -0.99
CA PRO A 118 -3.77 -19.35 -1.73
C PRO A 118 -5.16 -19.05 -1.16
N ASN A 119 -5.44 -17.76 -1.01
CA ASN A 119 -6.65 -17.16 -0.46
C ASN A 119 -6.99 -17.59 0.98
N ALA A 120 -6.05 -18.15 1.75
CA ALA A 120 -6.32 -18.61 3.10
C ALA A 120 -6.71 -17.47 4.07
N MET A 121 -6.32 -16.24 3.76
CA MET A 121 -6.60 -15.04 4.55
C MET A 121 -7.51 -14.04 3.82
N GLN A 122 -8.20 -14.47 2.75
CA GLN A 122 -9.05 -13.57 1.98
C GLN A 122 -10.17 -12.98 2.87
N PRO A 123 -10.33 -11.64 2.89
CA PRO A 123 -11.30 -11.01 3.76
C PRO A 123 -12.73 -11.12 3.21
N LYS A 124 -13.70 -10.91 4.11
CA LYS A 124 -15.09 -10.68 3.69
C LYS A 124 -15.30 -9.19 3.41
N TYR A 125 -16.00 -8.88 2.32
CA TYR A 125 -16.24 -7.50 1.88
C TYR A 125 -17.65 -7.00 2.16
N ASN A 126 -17.75 -5.71 2.46
CA ASN A 126 -18.97 -4.96 2.37
C ASN A 126 -19.32 -4.78 0.87
N MET A 127 -20.15 -5.69 0.36
CA MET A 127 -20.55 -5.69 -1.05
C MET A 127 -21.31 -4.42 -1.45
N ALA A 128 -21.95 -3.70 -0.52
CA ALA A 128 -22.61 -2.44 -0.84
C ALA A 128 -21.57 -1.38 -1.21
N THR A 129 -20.52 -1.22 -0.40
CA THR A 129 -19.39 -0.31 -0.68
C THR A 129 -18.69 -0.71 -1.99
N LEU A 130 -18.36 -2.00 -2.16
CA LEU A 130 -17.66 -2.47 -3.34
C LEU A 130 -18.50 -2.26 -4.62
N ASN A 131 -19.80 -2.53 -4.58
CA ASN A 131 -20.67 -2.31 -5.73
C ASN A 131 -20.86 -0.82 -6.05
N ALA A 132 -20.95 0.04 -5.03
CA ALA A 132 -21.01 1.48 -5.20
C ALA A 132 -19.73 2.00 -5.89
N ALA A 133 -18.58 1.46 -5.51
CA ALA A 133 -17.30 1.80 -6.13
C ALA A 133 -17.21 1.41 -7.61
N LEU A 134 -18.06 0.50 -8.08
CA LEU A 134 -18.12 0.06 -9.47
C LEU A 134 -19.27 0.69 -10.25
N ALA A 135 -19.97 1.70 -9.71
CA ALA A 135 -21.21 2.22 -10.29
C ALA A 135 -21.05 2.66 -11.76
N ASP A 136 -20.05 3.49 -12.03
CA ASP A 136 -19.66 3.98 -13.35
C ASP A 136 -18.14 4.23 -13.40
N TYR A 137 -17.63 4.57 -14.59
CA TYR A 137 -16.20 4.74 -14.81
C TYR A 137 -15.57 5.87 -13.97
N PRO A 138 -16.14 7.08 -13.90
CA PRO A 138 -15.62 8.13 -13.02
C PRO A 138 -15.60 7.71 -11.54
N THR A 139 -16.67 7.08 -11.05
CA THR A 139 -16.74 6.58 -9.67
C THR A 139 -15.68 5.51 -9.43
N PHE A 140 -15.51 4.58 -10.36
CA PHE A 140 -14.46 3.57 -10.31
C PHE A 140 -13.07 4.20 -10.18
N LEU A 141 -12.74 5.20 -11.01
CA LEU A 141 -11.46 5.88 -10.90
C LEU A 141 -11.31 6.69 -9.60
N THR A 142 -12.41 7.21 -9.04
CA THR A 142 -12.42 7.83 -7.70
C THR A 142 -11.90 6.88 -6.64
N TYR A 143 -12.55 5.72 -6.52
CA TYR A 143 -12.14 4.72 -5.56
C TYR A 143 -10.78 4.09 -5.88
N ALA A 144 -10.45 3.90 -7.16
CA ALA A 144 -9.13 3.43 -7.55
C ALA A 144 -8.04 4.38 -7.03
N GLN A 145 -8.19 5.70 -7.22
CA GLN A 145 -7.19 6.65 -6.72
C GLN A 145 -7.08 6.60 -5.20
N ALA A 146 -8.20 6.52 -4.49
CA ALA A 146 -8.20 6.44 -3.03
C ALA A 146 -7.45 5.20 -2.53
N LEU A 147 -7.69 4.04 -3.14
CA LEU A 147 -7.02 2.79 -2.78
C LEU A 147 -5.52 2.88 -3.06
N GLU A 148 -5.14 3.25 -4.28
CA GLU A 148 -3.75 3.30 -4.72
C GLU A 148 -2.89 4.31 -3.93
N ASP A 149 -3.40 5.54 -3.76
CA ASP A 149 -2.70 6.53 -2.93
C ASP A 149 -2.60 6.05 -1.48
N THR A 150 -3.63 5.38 -0.94
CA THR A 150 -3.56 4.78 0.39
C THR A 150 -2.54 3.64 0.46
N GLY A 151 -2.45 2.79 -0.57
CA GLY A 151 -1.49 1.69 -0.67
C GLY A 151 -0.05 2.18 -0.63
N VAL A 152 0.28 3.20 -1.43
CA VAL A 152 1.60 3.88 -1.43
C VAL A 152 1.95 4.32 -0.01
N ARG A 153 1.05 5.07 0.64
CA ARG A 153 1.26 5.65 1.96
C ARG A 153 1.29 4.59 3.07
N ALA A 154 0.52 3.51 2.94
CA ALA A 154 0.51 2.37 3.86
C ALA A 154 1.84 1.62 3.86
N TYR A 155 2.39 1.33 2.68
CA TYR A 155 3.70 0.68 2.58
C TYR A 155 4.81 1.55 3.14
N LYS A 156 4.82 2.86 2.81
CA LYS A 156 5.80 3.80 3.36
C LYS A 156 5.69 3.90 4.88
N GLY A 157 4.47 3.95 5.43
CA GLY A 157 4.24 4.03 6.87
C GLY A 157 4.75 2.83 7.66
N GLN A 158 4.77 1.63 7.06
CA GLN A 158 5.31 0.43 7.72
C GLN A 158 6.81 0.22 7.46
N ALA A 159 7.42 0.95 6.51
CA ALA A 159 8.84 0.80 6.19
C ALA A 159 9.75 1.15 7.37
N ALA A 160 9.42 2.21 8.12
CA ALA A 160 10.16 2.60 9.33
C ALA A 160 10.07 1.51 10.40
N CYS A 161 8.88 0.96 10.65
CA CYS A 161 8.66 -0.13 11.60
C CYS A 161 9.52 -1.37 11.29
N LEU A 162 9.58 -1.76 10.01
CA LEU A 162 10.41 -2.90 9.57
C LEU A 162 11.90 -2.63 9.71
N LEU A 163 12.33 -1.39 9.49
CA LEU A 163 13.71 -0.96 9.67
C LEU A 163 14.10 -0.98 11.15
N GLU A 164 13.24 -0.45 12.03
CA GLU A 164 13.47 -0.37 13.47
C GLU A 164 13.45 -1.75 14.16
N GLU A 165 12.61 -2.69 13.69
CA GLU A 165 12.59 -4.05 14.23
C GLU A 165 13.96 -4.76 14.04
N ASP A 166 14.68 -4.44 12.96
CA ASP A 166 16.03 -4.91 12.62
C ASP A 166 16.28 -6.43 12.80
N THR A 167 15.28 -7.26 12.49
CA THR A 167 15.42 -8.72 12.45
C THR A 167 15.74 -9.21 11.03
N ALA A 168 16.27 -10.43 10.90
CA ALA A 168 16.44 -11.04 9.57
C ALA A 168 15.11 -11.14 8.80
N THR A 169 14.00 -11.37 9.52
CA THR A 169 12.66 -11.38 8.95
C THR A 169 12.27 -9.98 8.49
N SER A 170 12.41 -8.95 9.33
CA SER A 170 12.01 -7.59 9.00
C SER A 170 12.80 -7.01 7.83
N ARG A 171 14.10 -7.28 7.72
CA ARG A 171 14.92 -6.87 6.56
C ARG A 171 14.44 -7.52 5.26
N THR A 172 14.07 -8.80 5.30
CA THR A 172 13.50 -9.51 4.14
C THR A 172 12.15 -8.90 3.75
N VAL A 173 11.28 -8.66 4.74
CA VAL A 173 9.96 -8.05 4.53
C VAL A 173 10.09 -6.62 4.01
N LEU A 174 11.03 -5.82 4.52
CA LEU A 174 11.32 -4.46 4.03
C LEU A 174 11.70 -4.48 2.55
N ALA A 175 12.58 -5.40 2.13
CA ALA A 175 12.95 -5.53 0.73
C ALA A 175 11.77 -5.95 -0.18
N VAL A 176 10.81 -6.72 0.34
CA VAL A 176 9.57 -7.06 -0.37
C VAL A 176 8.63 -5.85 -0.42
N ALA A 177 8.38 -5.20 0.70
CA ALA A 177 7.52 -4.03 0.84
C ALA A 177 7.96 -2.89 -0.08
N LEU A 178 9.25 -2.56 -0.12
CA LEU A 178 9.78 -1.49 -0.99
C LEU A 178 9.63 -1.79 -2.49
N ARG A 179 9.62 -3.07 -2.88
CA ARG A 179 9.37 -3.46 -4.28
C ARG A 179 7.91 -3.26 -4.65
N ILE A 180 6.99 -3.67 -3.78
CA ILE A 180 5.55 -3.49 -3.99
C ILE A 180 5.21 -2.00 -3.98
N HIS A 181 5.70 -1.25 -2.99
CA HIS A 181 5.54 0.20 -2.91
C HIS A 181 5.91 0.94 -4.20
N SER A 182 7.00 0.53 -4.87
CA SER A 182 7.39 1.12 -6.15
C SER A 182 6.38 0.82 -7.27
N VAL A 183 5.73 -0.34 -7.25
CA VAL A 183 4.66 -0.71 -8.19
C VAL A 183 3.38 0.06 -7.87
N GLU A 184 2.98 0.15 -6.60
CA GLU A 184 1.84 0.97 -6.16
C GLU A 184 1.97 2.43 -6.59
N ALA A 185 3.17 3.02 -6.44
CA ALA A 185 3.39 4.40 -6.89
C ALA A 185 3.16 4.59 -8.40
N ARG A 186 3.41 3.55 -9.22
CA ARG A 186 3.11 3.58 -10.66
C ARG A 186 1.63 3.37 -10.93
N HIS A 187 0.93 2.59 -10.12
CA HIS A 187 -0.52 2.42 -10.22
C HIS A 187 -1.25 3.73 -9.87
N ALA A 188 -0.91 4.34 -8.73
CA ALA A 188 -1.40 5.66 -8.32
C ALA A 188 -1.21 6.70 -9.44
N ALA A 189 0.01 6.77 -10.00
CA ALA A 189 0.32 7.64 -11.14
C ALA A 189 -0.55 7.34 -12.37
N ALA A 190 -0.73 6.07 -12.73
CA ALA A 190 -1.54 5.66 -13.87
C ALA A 190 -3.03 5.98 -13.67
N VAL A 191 -3.58 5.76 -12.47
CA VAL A 191 -4.97 6.09 -12.15
C VAL A 191 -5.20 7.59 -12.21
N ARG A 192 -4.32 8.37 -11.59
CA ARG A 192 -4.36 9.84 -11.66
C ARG A 192 -4.27 10.34 -13.09
N TYR A 193 -3.41 9.74 -13.91
CA TYR A 193 -3.33 10.05 -15.34
C TYR A 193 -4.65 9.76 -16.07
N MET A 194 -5.31 8.63 -15.80
CA MET A 194 -6.63 8.29 -16.37
C MET A 194 -7.75 9.25 -15.94
N ARG A 195 -7.51 10.06 -14.90
CA ARG A 195 -8.41 11.10 -14.39
C ARG A 195 -8.06 12.51 -14.82
N ASP A 196 -7.07 12.66 -15.70
CA ASP A 196 -6.53 13.96 -16.13
C ASP A 196 -5.99 14.80 -14.96
N LEU A 197 -5.39 14.15 -13.97
CA LEU A 197 -4.76 14.78 -12.80
C LEU A 197 -3.23 14.74 -12.91
N ARG A 198 -2.57 15.48 -12.02
CA ARG A 198 -1.14 15.26 -11.75
C ARG A 198 -0.95 13.82 -11.29
N VAL A 199 0.08 13.18 -11.83
CA VAL A 199 0.39 11.77 -11.55
C VAL A 199 1.05 11.55 -10.18
N TRP A 200 1.08 12.58 -9.35
CA TRP A 200 1.47 12.57 -7.94
C TRP A 200 0.51 13.50 -7.14
N PRO A 201 0.35 13.28 -5.82
CA PRO A 201 -0.36 14.21 -4.94
C PRO A 201 0.28 15.60 -4.95
N SER A 202 -0.53 16.64 -4.85
CA SER A 202 -0.09 18.03 -4.83
C SER A 202 -1.18 18.90 -4.23
N GLY A 203 -0.88 19.63 -3.15
CA GLY A 203 -1.63 20.77 -2.62
C GLY A 203 -3.07 20.95 -3.11
N GLY A 204 -4.02 20.26 -2.49
CA GLY A 204 -5.46 20.40 -2.77
C GLY A 204 -5.96 19.79 -4.10
N GLN A 205 -5.10 19.12 -4.87
CA GLN A 205 -5.47 18.37 -6.07
C GLN A 205 -5.78 16.90 -5.75
N ASN A 206 -6.82 16.69 -4.94
CA ASN A 206 -7.34 15.36 -4.61
C ASN A 206 -8.25 14.79 -5.71
N GLY A 207 -8.46 15.51 -6.81
CA GLY A 207 -9.24 15.04 -7.95
C GLY A 207 -10.70 14.74 -7.61
N THR A 208 -11.29 15.47 -6.66
CA THR A 208 -12.64 15.23 -6.09
C THR A 208 -12.77 13.93 -5.30
N GLU A 209 -11.68 13.34 -4.81
CA GLU A 209 -11.73 12.28 -3.80
C GLU A 209 -12.42 12.82 -2.54
N PRO A 210 -13.62 12.32 -2.18
CA PRO A 210 -14.42 12.92 -1.13
C PRO A 210 -13.96 12.54 0.29
N ASP A 211 -13.15 11.49 0.47
CA ASP A 211 -12.65 11.15 1.81
C ASP A 211 -11.38 11.94 2.14
N PRO A 212 -11.45 12.97 3.00
CA PRO A 212 -10.28 13.76 3.36
C PRO A 212 -9.19 12.95 4.08
N LYS A 213 -9.52 11.75 4.60
CA LYS A 213 -8.55 10.88 5.27
C LYS A 213 -7.47 10.37 4.32
N VAL A 214 -7.78 10.22 3.03
CA VAL A 214 -6.82 9.74 2.01
C VAL A 214 -5.61 10.68 1.89
N TYR A 215 -5.79 11.97 2.15
CA TYR A 215 -4.74 12.99 2.08
C TYR A 215 -4.52 13.68 3.43
N MET A 216 -4.93 13.04 4.54
CA MET A 216 -4.64 13.60 5.86
C MET A 216 -3.13 13.66 6.05
N ASP A 217 -2.65 14.75 6.64
CA ASP A 217 -1.23 14.99 6.91
C ASP A 217 -0.33 14.99 5.67
N GLU A 218 -0.89 15.07 4.44
CA GLU A 218 -0.13 15.34 3.22
C GLU A 218 0.47 16.76 3.20
N ASP A 219 1.32 17.03 2.20
CA ASP A 219 1.94 18.33 1.98
C ASP A 219 2.82 18.78 3.17
N GLN A 220 3.65 17.89 3.73
CA GLN A 220 4.55 18.25 4.83
C GLN A 220 5.81 18.96 4.32
N GLY A 221 6.15 20.09 4.94
CA GLY A 221 7.38 20.82 4.66
C GLY A 221 8.61 20.27 5.37
N THR A 222 8.40 19.44 6.39
CA THR A 222 9.45 18.91 7.26
C THR A 222 9.61 17.41 7.07
N GLN A 223 10.80 16.98 6.71
CA GLN A 223 11.14 15.56 6.52
C GLN A 223 12.33 15.21 7.41
N GLY A 224 12.23 14.14 8.21
CA GLY A 224 13.32 13.70 9.08
C GLY A 224 13.84 14.78 10.06
N GLY A 225 12.96 15.69 10.51
CA GLY A 225 13.30 16.81 11.40
C GLY A 225 13.90 18.04 10.70
N ALA A 226 14.05 18.03 9.37
CA ALA A 226 14.56 19.15 8.58
C ALA A 226 13.43 19.84 7.80
N ASN A 227 13.30 21.17 7.93
CA ASN A 227 12.38 21.95 7.10
C ASN A 227 12.96 22.11 5.69
N LEU A 228 12.50 21.28 4.76
CA LEU A 228 13.01 21.24 3.38
C LEU A 228 12.61 22.50 2.59
N VAL A 229 11.52 23.17 2.94
CA VAL A 229 11.10 24.41 2.28
C VAL A 229 12.14 25.52 2.48
N ASP A 230 12.72 25.60 3.67
CA ASP A 230 13.76 26.59 3.98
C ASP A 230 15.06 26.31 3.20
N PHE A 231 15.41 25.04 2.97
CA PHE A 231 16.58 24.66 2.19
C PHE A 231 16.50 25.14 0.73
N PHE A 232 15.31 25.10 0.12
CA PHE A 232 15.13 25.61 -1.23
C PHE A 232 15.25 27.14 -1.32
N ASN A 233 15.02 27.86 -0.22
CA ASN A 233 15.09 29.33 -0.14
C ASN A 233 16.46 29.85 0.35
N MET A 234 17.46 28.98 0.54
CA MET A 234 18.80 29.39 0.97
C MET A 234 19.49 30.31 -0.04
N GLN A 235 20.26 31.27 0.46
CA GLN A 235 20.97 32.25 -0.37
C GLN A 235 22.02 31.59 -1.30
N GLU A 236 22.55 30.44 -0.87
CA GLU A 236 23.50 29.59 -1.59
C GLU A 236 22.84 28.75 -2.69
N ASN A 237 21.52 28.59 -2.67
CA ASN A 237 20.80 27.87 -3.72
C ASN A 237 20.79 28.69 -5.01
N LYS A 238 21.70 28.34 -5.94
CA LYS A 238 21.85 29.02 -7.24
C LYS A 238 20.75 28.63 -8.24
N MET A 239 19.90 27.64 -7.93
CA MET A 239 18.73 27.26 -8.72
C MET A 239 17.58 28.25 -8.47
N LYS A 240 17.75 29.51 -8.92
CA LYS A 240 16.74 30.60 -8.83
C LYS A 240 15.51 30.40 -9.75
N LEU A 241 15.16 29.16 -10.11
CA LEU A 241 14.08 28.87 -11.05
C LEU A 241 12.67 28.91 -10.41
N TYR A 242 12.56 29.11 -9.09
CA TYR A 242 11.31 28.89 -8.36
C TYR A 242 10.82 30.16 -7.64
N SER A 243 9.52 30.45 -7.73
CA SER A 243 8.84 31.32 -6.76
C SER A 243 8.70 30.61 -5.42
N PRO A 244 8.49 31.32 -4.29
CA PRO A 244 8.26 30.69 -2.98
C PRO A 244 7.18 29.60 -3.02
N ASP A 245 6.06 29.87 -3.68
CA ASP A 245 4.96 28.89 -3.84
C ASP A 245 5.40 27.63 -4.61
N MET A 246 6.25 27.79 -5.63
CA MET A 246 6.78 26.65 -6.40
C MET A 246 7.79 25.84 -5.59
N SER A 247 8.61 26.49 -4.75
CA SER A 247 9.54 25.80 -3.85
C SER A 247 8.79 24.95 -2.83
N THR A 248 7.80 25.54 -2.17
CA THR A 248 6.94 24.84 -1.20
C THR A 248 6.24 23.66 -1.84
N ARG A 249 5.59 23.88 -3.00
CA ARG A 249 4.93 22.80 -3.73
C ARG A 249 5.88 21.70 -4.19
N SER A 250 7.12 22.03 -4.56
CA SER A 250 8.11 21.02 -4.97
C SER A 250 8.50 20.10 -3.81
N VAL A 251 8.58 20.62 -2.59
CA VAL A 251 8.82 19.80 -1.39
C VAL A 251 7.66 18.84 -1.20
N TYR A 252 6.42 19.34 -1.22
CA TYR A 252 5.22 18.53 -1.04
C TYR A 252 5.12 17.43 -2.12
N GLU A 253 5.35 17.80 -3.38
CA GLU A 253 5.28 16.86 -4.52
C GLU A 253 6.47 15.86 -4.57
N SER A 254 7.46 15.98 -3.68
CA SER A 254 8.63 15.09 -3.66
C SER A 254 8.46 13.86 -2.76
N PHE A 255 7.46 13.86 -1.88
CA PHE A 255 7.26 12.81 -0.89
C PHE A 255 5.77 12.50 -0.75
N ASP A 256 5.38 11.22 -0.88
CA ASP A 256 4.08 10.78 -0.37
C ASP A 256 4.18 10.65 1.16
N GLU A 257 3.26 11.21 1.94
CA GLU A 257 3.40 11.18 3.40
C GLU A 257 2.93 9.84 3.96
N ALA A 258 3.62 9.32 4.99
CA ALA A 258 3.26 8.04 5.57
C ALA A 258 1.88 8.09 6.26
N LEU A 259 1.12 6.99 6.17
CA LEU A 259 -0.05 6.77 7.04
C LEU A 259 0.25 5.71 8.09
N THR A 260 -0.28 5.91 9.29
CA THR A 260 -0.27 4.87 10.33
C THR A 260 -1.25 3.74 9.98
N ALA A 261 -1.06 2.58 10.59
CA ALA A 261 -1.96 1.45 10.40
C ALA A 261 -3.42 1.77 10.76
N GLU A 262 -3.65 2.61 11.78
CA GLU A 262 -4.98 3.07 12.19
C GLU A 262 -5.61 4.02 11.17
N GLN A 263 -4.83 4.93 10.60
CA GLN A 263 -5.32 5.85 9.57
C GLN A 263 -5.71 5.07 8.31
N VAL A 264 -4.91 4.09 7.91
CA VAL A 264 -5.24 3.20 6.79
C VAL A 264 -6.47 2.36 7.10
N LEU A 265 -6.62 1.85 8.32
CA LEU A 265 -7.83 1.15 8.76
C LEU A 265 -9.07 2.06 8.67
N ALA A 266 -8.95 3.35 8.99
CA ALA A 266 -10.05 4.30 8.87
C ALA A 266 -10.47 4.56 7.42
N ILE A 267 -9.56 4.39 6.46
CA ILE A 267 -9.81 4.56 5.02
C ILE A 267 -10.33 3.26 4.39
N ALA A 268 -9.64 2.14 4.58
CA ALA A 268 -9.95 0.85 3.95
C ALA A 268 -11.04 0.06 4.70
N GLY A 269 -11.19 0.29 6.02
CA GLY A 269 -12.17 -0.37 6.89
C GLY A 269 -13.59 -0.48 6.33
N PRO A 270 -14.18 0.58 5.76
CA PRO A 270 -15.53 0.57 5.17
C PRO A 270 -15.76 -0.44 4.03
N PHE A 271 -14.70 -0.95 3.41
CA PHE A 271 -14.79 -1.99 2.37
C PHE A 271 -14.93 -3.41 2.93
N PHE A 272 -14.63 -3.62 4.21
CA PHE A 272 -14.70 -4.93 4.82
C PHE A 272 -16.07 -5.14 5.49
N ALA A 273 -16.59 -6.38 5.43
CA ALA A 273 -17.92 -6.71 5.95
C ALA A 273 -17.94 -6.63 7.47
N ALA A 274 -18.78 -5.78 8.07
CA ALA A 274 -18.92 -5.68 9.52
C ALA A 274 -19.04 -7.07 10.20
N PRO A 275 -18.56 -7.21 11.45
CA PRO A 275 -18.73 -8.44 12.19
C PRO A 275 -20.20 -8.87 12.24
N MET A 276 -20.45 -10.17 11.99
CA MET A 276 -21.75 -10.79 12.29
C MET A 276 -21.86 -11.08 13.79
#